data_AF-A5Z4S4-F1
#
_entry.id   AF-A5Z4S4-F1
#
_cell.length_a   1.000
_cell.length_b   1.000
_cell.length_c   1.000
_cell.angle_alpha   90.00
_cell.angle_beta   90.00
_cell.angle_gamma   90.00
#
_symmetry.space_group_name_H-M   'P 1'
#
loop_
_entity.id
_entity.type
_entity.pdbx_description
1 polymer ?
#
loop_
_entity_poly.entity_id
_entity_poly.type
_entity_poly.pdbx_seq_one_letter_code
_entity_poly.pdbx_strand_id
1 'polypeptide(L)' 'MKSEGLVSEECFVFADDSAGNPICMKIGGEDKESIFFCNHELENTNNGYFLMSKVADSFDEFIKKLYIIE' A
#
# COMPACT_ATOMS: atom_id res chain seq x y z
N MET A 1 7.37 23.73 -4.25
CA MET A 1 7.35 22.36 -4.80
C MET A 1 6.34 21.59 -3.99
N LYS A 2 5.34 20.94 -4.61
CA LYS A 2 4.55 19.94 -3.89
C LYS A 2 5.53 18.81 -3.56
N SER A 3 5.65 18.43 -2.29
CA SER A 3 6.39 17.22 -1.93
C SER A 3 5.75 16.07 -2.69
N GLU A 4 6.56 15.24 -3.33
CA GLU A 4 6.08 13.93 -3.75
C GLU A 4 5.67 13.22 -2.45
N GLY A 5 4.38 12.91 -2.28
CA GLY A 5 3.95 12.13 -1.12
C GLY A 5 4.65 10.78 -1.15
N LEU A 6 5.02 10.27 0.02
CA LEU A 6 5.88 9.10 0.12
C LEU A 6 5.08 7.88 0.58
N VAL A 7 5.53 6.69 0.18
CA VAL A 7 5.17 5.45 0.87
C VAL A 7 6.13 5.30 2.05
N SER A 8 5.64 4.79 3.19
CA SER A 8 6.49 4.58 4.38
C SER A 8 7.72 3.71 4.06
N GLU A 9 8.88 4.03 4.65
CA GLU A 9 10.12 3.25 4.48
C GLU A 9 10.00 1.79 4.95
N GLU A 10 9.02 1.50 5.82
CA GLU A 10 8.69 0.14 6.25
C GLU A 10 7.87 -0.65 5.22
N CYS A 11 7.72 -0.14 3.99
CA CYS A 11 6.91 -0.76 2.96
C CYS A 11 7.73 -1.06 1.70
N PHE A 12 7.51 -2.25 1.18
CA PHE A 12 8.02 -2.68 -0.12
C PHE A 12 6.91 -2.53 -1.16
N VAL A 13 7.04 -1.55 -2.05
CA VAL A 13 6.12 -1.36 -3.19
C VAL A 13 6.41 -2.43 -4.24
N PHE A 14 5.37 -3.11 -4.71
CA PHE A 14 5.52 -4.21 -5.68
C PHE A 14 4.58 -4.13 -6.88
N ALA A 15 3.60 -3.21 -6.88
CA ALA A 15 2.71 -2.95 -8.00
C ALA A 15 2.13 -1.53 -7.90
N ASP A 16 1.59 -1.04 -9.01
CA ASP A 16 0.77 0.16 -9.09
C ASP A 16 -0.57 -0.19 -9.75
N ASP A 17 -1.64 0.51 -9.38
CA ASP A 17 -2.90 0.45 -10.13
C ASP A 17 -2.82 1.28 -11.44
N SER A 18 -3.90 1.27 -12.24
CA SER A 18 -3.94 2.03 -13.50
C SER A 18 -3.92 3.55 -13.33
N ALA A 19 -4.17 4.06 -12.13
CA ALA A 19 -4.12 5.48 -11.81
C ALA A 19 -2.74 5.88 -11.25
N GLY A 20 -1.86 4.93 -10.92
CA GLY A 20 -0.56 5.19 -10.30
C GLY A 20 -0.62 5.24 -8.76
N ASN A 21 -1.59 4.57 -8.14
CA ASN A 21 -1.61 4.34 -6.70
C ASN A 21 -0.76 3.10 -6.36
N PRO A 22 0.25 3.22 -5.48
CA PRO A 22 1.08 2.09 -5.10
C PRO A 22 0.32 1.02 -4.31
N ILE A 23 0.66 -0.24 -4.56
CA ILE A 23 0.34 -1.39 -3.71
C ILE A 23 1.64 -1.86 -3.07
N CYS A 24 1.65 -1.93 -1.74
CA CYS A 24 2.84 -2.27 -0.99
C CYS A 24 2.59 -3.32 0.09
N MET A 25 3.64 -4.05 0.45
CA MET A 25 3.68 -4.96 1.59
C MET A 25 4.47 -4.32 2.72
N LYS A 26 3.98 -4.41 3.96
CA LYS A 26 4.74 -3.92 5.11
C LYS A 26 5.83 -4.92 5.50
N ILE A 27 7.08 -4.47 5.57
CA ILE A 27 8.25 -5.31 5.88
C ILE A 27 8.69 -5.20 7.35
N GLY A 28 8.14 -4.25 8.11
CA GLY A 28 8.43 -4.03 9.52
C GLY A 28 7.23 -3.47 10.30
N GLY A 29 7.38 -3.33 11.62
CA GLY A 29 6.39 -2.71 12.49
C GLY A 29 5.10 -3.53 12.72
N GLU A 30 4.07 -2.83 13.19
CA GLU A 30 2.69 -3.34 13.30
C GLU A 30 2.14 -3.68 11.91
N ASP A 31 1.32 -4.72 11.74
CA ASP A 31 0.84 -5.19 10.42
C ASP A 31 1.94 -5.67 9.45
N LYS A 32 3.09 -6.12 9.96
CA LYS A 32 4.13 -6.77 9.12
C LYS A 32 3.50 -7.88 8.27
N GLU A 33 3.96 -8.01 7.02
CA GLU A 33 3.48 -8.95 5.98
C GLU A 33 2.11 -8.63 5.38
N SER A 34 1.38 -7.66 5.95
CA SER A 34 0.11 -7.20 5.38
C SER A 34 0.31 -6.34 4.12
N ILE A 35 -0.71 -6.35 3.28
CA ILE A 35 -0.75 -5.64 2.00
C ILE A 35 -1.64 -4.40 2.12
N PHE A 36 -1.18 -3.29 1.56
CA PHE A 36 -1.85 -2.00 1.60
C PHE A 36 -1.96 -1.38 0.22
N PHE A 37 -3.09 -0.70 0.01
CA PHE A 37 -3.29 0.24 -1.07
C PHE A 37 -2.93 1.65 -0.58
N CYS A 38 -2.05 2.35 -1.30
CA CYS A 38 -1.59 3.69 -0.98
C CYS A 38 -2.27 4.70 -1.91
N ASN A 39 -3.18 5.51 -1.39
CA ASN A 39 -3.86 6.52 -2.19
C ASN A 39 -2.97 7.76 -2.36
N HIS A 40 -2.46 8.01 -3.56
CA HIS A 40 -1.56 9.16 -3.79
C HIS A 40 -2.26 10.52 -3.73
N GLU A 41 -3.60 10.54 -3.86
CA GLU A 41 -4.39 11.77 -3.78
C GLU A 41 -4.65 12.18 -2.33
N LEU A 42 -4.54 11.22 -1.40
CA LEU A 42 -4.79 11.41 0.01
C LEU A 42 -3.48 11.25 0.79
N GLU A 43 -2.88 12.37 1.17
CA GLU A 43 -1.69 12.41 2.02
C GLU A 43 -2.08 12.65 3.48
N ASN A 44 -1.44 11.92 4.40
CA ASN A 44 -1.52 12.22 5.82
C ASN A 44 -0.66 13.45 6.10
N THR A 45 -1.33 14.56 6.36
CA THR A 45 -0.70 15.87 6.61
C THR A 45 0.25 15.90 7.80
N ASN A 46 0.22 14.90 8.69
CA ASN A 46 1.10 14.84 9.87
C ASN A 46 2.48 14.24 9.57
N ASN A 47 2.59 13.31 8.61
CA ASN A 47 3.83 12.58 8.34
C ASN A 47 4.27 12.61 6.87
N GLY A 48 3.45 13.17 5.98
CA GLY A 48 3.75 13.29 4.56
C GLY A 48 3.61 11.99 3.76
N TYR A 49 3.11 10.92 4.39
CA TYR A 49 2.90 9.65 3.73
C TYR A 49 1.50 9.55 3.13
N PHE A 50 1.36 8.76 2.07
CA PHE A 50 0.05 8.42 1.52
C PHE A 50 -0.84 7.72 2.55
N LEU A 51 -2.15 7.95 2.45
CA LEU A 51 -3.13 7.23 3.22
C LEU A 51 -3.14 5.77 2.77
N MET A 52 -2.84 4.88 3.72
CA MET A 52 -2.73 3.45 3.48
C MET A 52 -4.00 2.73 3.96
N SER A 53 -4.64 1.96 3.08
CA SER A 53 -5.77 1.10 3.42
C SER A 53 -5.34 -0.37 3.35
N LYS A 54 -5.51 -1.13 4.43
CA LYS A 54 -5.18 -2.57 4.42
C LYS A 54 -6.13 -3.33 3.50
N VAL A 55 -5.57 -4.12 2.58
CA VAL A 55 -6.33 -4.92 1.60
C VAL A 55 -6.25 -6.43 1.86
N ALA A 56 -5.18 -6.89 2.52
CA ALA A 56 -4.99 -8.27 2.94
C ALA A 56 -4.01 -8.35 4.13
N ASP A 57 -4.15 -9.37 4.96
CA ASP A 57 -3.25 -9.62 6.10
C ASP A 57 -1.95 -10.33 5.67
N SER A 58 -1.91 -10.88 4.45
CA SER A 58 -0.71 -11.51 3.87
C SER A 58 -0.68 -11.42 2.34
N PHE A 59 0.50 -11.60 1.74
CA PHE A 59 0.64 -11.71 0.28
C PHE A 59 -0.14 -12.92 -0.28
N ASP A 60 -0.16 -14.05 0.42
CA ASP A 60 -0.91 -15.24 0.01
C ASP A 60 -2.43 -14.98 -0.04
N GLU A 61 -2.97 -14.29 0.96
CA GLU A 61 -4.37 -13.89 0.97
C GLU A 61 -4.67 -12.91 -0.16
N PHE A 62 -3.79 -11.94 -0.41
CA PHE A 62 -3.93 -11.01 -1.52
C PHE A 62 -4.00 -11.74 -2.87
N ILE A 63 -3.09 -12.67 -3.14
CA ILE A 63 -3.10 -13.47 -4.37
C ILE A 63 -4.39 -14.29 -4.48
N LYS A 64 -4.87 -14.91 -3.40
CA LYS A 64 -6.14 -15.65 -3.40
C LYS A 64 -7.34 -14.76 -3.73
N LYS A 65 -7.34 -13.49 -3.30
CA LYS A 65 -8.40 -12.52 -3.61
C LYS A 65 -8.36 -11.98 -5.04
N LEU A 66 -7.18 -11.95 -5.68
CA LEU A 66 -7.07 -11.50 -7.08
C LEU A 66 -7.75 -12.46 -8.05
N TYR A 67 -7.67 -13.76 -7.78
CA TYR A 67 -8.22 -14.79 -8.63
C TYR A 67 -9.60 -15.25 -8.14
N ILE A 68 -10.56 -14.33 -7.96
CA ILE A 68 -11.97 -14.75 -7.92
C ILE A 68 -12.27 -15.36 -9.29
N ILE A 69 -12.13 -16.70 -9.37
CA ILE A 69 -12.51 -17.51 -10.51
C ILE A 69 -14.05 -17.59 -10.43
N GLU A 70 -14.75 -16.78 -11.22
CA GLU A 70 -16.13 -17.09 -11.61
C GLU A 70 -16.16 -18.26 -12.60
#